data_AF-A0A7R9PWB8-F1
#
_entry.id   AF-A0A7R9PWB8-F1
#
_cell.length_a   1.000
_cell.length_b   1.000
_cell.length_c   1.000
_cell.angle_alpha   90.00
_cell.angle_beta   90.00
_cell.angle_gamma   90.00
#
_symmetry.space_group_name_H-M   'P 1'
#
loop_
_entity.id
_entity.type
_entity.pdbx_description
1 polymer ?
#
loop_
_entity_poly.entity_id
_entity_poly.type
_entity_poly.pdbx_seq_one_letter_code
_entity_poly.pdbx_strand_id
1 'polypeptide(L)'
;MVKGMVEKRFNISDSFDEINNNAKYLHKFYASIESNIRPVKHKLKASALQFMYSMDITSDCLDSLFKWFEALQRNELWAYQIFDSMGKLPSGLSDGVITSFGDYDQCLAVKSGPQMNTKTIYGKYCLVKPF
;
A
#
# COMPACT_ATOMS: atom_id res chain seq x y z
N MET A 1 -52.82 -12.16 -16.30
CA MET A 1 -51.57 -12.70 -15.73
C MET A 1 -50.43 -11.75 -16.04
N VAL A 2 -49.98 -10.94 -15.08
CA VAL A 2 -48.57 -10.57 -14.89
C VAL A 2 -48.40 -10.41 -13.37
N LYS A 3 -47.62 -11.32 -12.77
CA LYS A 3 -47.27 -11.33 -11.35
C LYS A 3 -46.36 -10.13 -11.07
N GLY A 4 -46.60 -9.45 -9.94
CA GLY A 4 -45.82 -8.32 -9.47
C GLY A 4 -44.33 -8.63 -9.31
N MET A 5 -43.51 -7.69 -9.77
CA MET A 5 -42.11 -7.58 -9.38
C MET A 5 -42.08 -6.99 -7.97
N VAL A 6 -41.62 -7.79 -7.01
CA VAL A 6 -41.33 -7.35 -5.64
C VAL A 6 -40.03 -6.55 -5.70
N GLU A 7 -40.10 -5.23 -5.47
CA GLU A 7 -38.91 -4.42 -5.19
C GLU A 7 -38.26 -4.92 -3.91
N LYS A 8 -37.05 -5.49 -4.01
CA LYS A 8 -36.19 -5.70 -2.84
C LYS A 8 -35.72 -4.32 -2.38
N ARG A 9 -36.17 -3.87 -1.20
CA ARG A 9 -35.57 -2.70 -0.54
C ARG A 9 -34.12 -3.04 -0.20
N PHE A 10 -33.18 -2.24 -0.70
CA PHE A 10 -31.78 -2.29 -0.29
C PHE A 10 -31.71 -1.86 1.18
N ASN A 11 -31.33 -2.78 2.07
CA ASN A 11 -31.29 -2.52 3.51
C ASN A 11 -29.86 -2.24 3.95
N ILE A 12 -29.64 -1.06 4.53
CA ILE A 12 -28.32 -0.57 4.95
C ILE A 12 -27.73 -1.45 6.07
N SER A 13 -28.57 -2.11 6.88
CA SER A 13 -28.13 -3.08 7.89
C SER A 13 -27.37 -4.26 7.28
N ASP A 14 -27.87 -4.78 6.16
CA ASP A 14 -27.31 -5.97 5.52
C ASP A 14 -25.91 -5.66 4.94
N SER A 15 -25.74 -4.44 4.41
CA SER A 15 -24.44 -3.95 3.96
C SER A 15 -23.47 -3.71 5.12
N PHE A 16 -23.96 -3.20 6.26
CA PHE A 16 -23.14 -3.01 7.46
C PHE A 16 -22.69 -4.34 8.06
N ASP A 17 -23.55 -5.36 8.07
CA ASP A 17 -23.24 -6.71 8.53
C ASP A 17 -22.19 -7.39 7.64
N GLU A 18 -22.28 -7.22 6.32
CA GLU A 18 -21.26 -7.72 5.38
C GLU A 18 -19.90 -7.03 5.58
N ILE A 19 -19.89 -5.70 5.77
CA ILE A 19 -18.69 -4.93 6.12
C ILE A 19 -18.10 -5.42 7.45
N ASN A 20 -18.93 -5.65 8.47
CA ASN A 20 -18.48 -6.11 9.80
C ASN A 20 -17.91 -7.53 9.76
N ASN A 21 -18.53 -8.42 8.99
CA ASN A 21 -18.06 -9.78 8.80
C ASN A 21 -16.73 -9.80 8.05
N ASN A 22 -16.60 -9.04 6.97
CA ASN A 22 -15.34 -8.89 6.24
C ASN A 22 -14.24 -8.25 7.09
N ALA A 23 -14.58 -7.25 7.93
CA ALA A 23 -13.65 -6.68 8.91
C ALA A 23 -13.18 -7.72 9.93
N LYS A 24 -14.04 -8.66 10.34
CA LYS A 24 -13.69 -9.77 11.23
C LYS A 24 -12.74 -10.76 10.57
N TYR A 25 -12.92 -11.07 9.28
CA TYR A 25 -12.00 -11.90 8.51
C TYR A 25 -10.65 -11.20 8.30
N LEU A 26 -10.69 -9.91 7.97
CA LEU A 26 -9.50 -9.07 7.82
C LEU A 26 -8.72 -9.00 9.14
N HIS A 27 -9.39 -8.76 10.27
CA HIS A 27 -8.76 -8.72 11.59
C HIS A 27 -8.14 -10.07 11.98
N LYS A 28 -8.80 -11.19 11.65
CA LYS A 28 -8.23 -12.54 11.88
C LYS A 28 -7.03 -12.80 10.99
N PHE A 29 -7.08 -12.39 9.72
CA PHE A 29 -5.97 -12.49 8.78
C PHE A 29 -4.78 -11.65 9.24
N TYR A 30 -4.99 -10.39 9.63
CA TYR A 30 -3.95 -9.53 10.21
C TYR A 30 -3.37 -10.12 11.50
N ALA A 31 -4.19 -10.65 12.41
CA ALA A 31 -3.70 -11.29 13.64
C ALA A 31 -2.84 -12.54 13.35
N SER A 32 -3.20 -13.33 12.33
CA SER A 32 -2.43 -14.50 11.88
C SER A 32 -1.11 -14.11 11.20
N ILE A 33 -1.12 -13.03 10.43
CA ILE A 33 0.08 -12.43 9.86
C ILE A 33 1.01 -11.93 10.98
N GLU A 34 0.48 -11.26 12.01
CA GLU A 34 1.28 -10.74 13.13
C GLU A 34 1.94 -11.81 13.99
N SER A 35 1.27 -12.94 14.27
CA SER A 35 1.86 -14.03 15.07
C SER A 35 3.06 -14.68 14.38
N ASN A 36 3.03 -14.74 13.05
CA ASN A 36 4.13 -15.27 12.23
C ASN A 36 5.24 -14.23 12.00
N ILE A 37 4.89 -12.94 11.98
CA ILE A 37 5.84 -11.84 11.86
C ILE A 37 6.63 -11.59 13.16
N ARG A 38 6.11 -11.91 14.35
CA ARG A 38 6.77 -11.63 15.64
C ARG A 38 8.23 -12.13 15.75
N PRO A 39 8.58 -13.39 15.40
CA PRO A 39 9.98 -13.85 15.38
C PRO A 39 10.78 -13.28 14.20
N VAL A 40 10.11 -12.95 13.10
CA VAL A 40 10.73 -12.38 11.90
C VAL A 40 11.07 -10.90 12.12
N LYS A 41 10.26 -10.13 12.85
CA LYS A 41 10.39 -8.68 13.08
C LYS A 41 11.79 -8.27 13.58
N HIS A 42 12.38 -9.05 14.49
CA HIS A 42 13.71 -8.76 15.03
C HIS A 42 14.84 -9.07 14.02
N LYS A 43 14.72 -10.16 13.26
CA LYS A 43 15.65 -10.48 12.15
C LYS A 43 15.48 -9.55 10.96
N LEU A 44 14.25 -9.13 10.70
CA LEU A 44 13.84 -8.26 9.60
C LEU A 44 14.35 -6.85 9.81
N LYS A 45 14.31 -6.30 11.04
CA LYS A 45 14.91 -4.99 11.33
C LYS A 45 16.41 -4.95 11.05
N ALA A 46 17.15 -5.96 11.53
CA ALA A 46 18.59 -6.04 11.30
C ALA A 46 18.91 -6.25 9.81
N SER A 47 18.20 -7.17 9.14
CA SER A 47 18.40 -7.46 7.71
C SER A 47 17.96 -6.31 6.81
N ALA A 48 16.88 -5.60 7.15
CA ALA A 48 16.39 -4.44 6.40
C ALA A 48 17.34 -3.26 6.55
N LEU A 49 17.92 -3.04 7.74
CA LEU A 49 18.95 -2.02 7.94
C LEU A 49 20.18 -2.33 7.08
N GLN A 50 20.66 -3.58 7.10
CA GLN A 50 21.78 -4.01 6.26
C GLN A 50 21.49 -3.90 4.76
N PHE A 51 20.28 -4.30 4.33
CA PHE A 51 19.84 -4.17 2.95
C PHE A 51 19.77 -2.69 2.53
N MET A 52 19.18 -1.83 3.36
CA MET A 52 19.14 -0.39 3.12
C MET A 52 20.53 0.24 3.05
N TYR A 53 21.47 -0.14 3.92
CA TYR A 53 22.87 0.32 3.86
C TYR A 53 23.64 -0.21 2.66
N SER A 54 23.24 -1.36 2.09
CA SER A 54 23.83 -1.89 0.86
C SER A 54 23.33 -1.21 -0.41
N MET A 55 22.25 -0.42 -0.32
CA MET A 55 21.75 0.37 -1.44
C MET A 55 22.45 1.73 -1.45
N ASP A 56 23.09 2.08 -2.56
CA ASP A 56 23.74 3.38 -2.77
C ASP A 56 22.70 4.48 -3.00
N ILE A 57 21.96 4.82 -1.95
CA ILE A 57 20.83 5.76 -1.95
C ILE A 57 21.29 7.11 -1.42
N THR A 58 20.96 8.18 -2.16
CA THR A 58 21.22 9.56 -1.73
C THR A 58 20.51 9.93 -0.42
N SER A 59 21.14 10.80 0.38
CA SER A 59 20.55 11.31 1.64
C SER A 59 19.15 11.89 1.46
N ASP A 60 18.91 12.59 0.35
CA ASP A 60 17.62 13.22 0.04
C ASP A 60 16.53 12.18 -0.23
N CYS A 61 16.89 11.06 -0.86
CA CYS A 61 15.97 9.96 -1.13
C CYS A 61 15.61 9.23 0.17
N LEU A 62 16.60 9.00 1.03
CA LEU A 62 16.37 8.39 2.34
C LEU A 62 15.49 9.27 3.24
N ASP A 63 15.73 10.57 3.28
CA ASP A 63 14.90 11.55 4.01
C ASP A 63 13.45 11.56 3.49
N SER A 64 13.27 11.55 2.16
CA SER A 64 11.93 11.48 1.55
C SER A 64 11.21 10.17 1.89
N LEU A 65 11.94 9.05 1.94
CA LEU A 65 11.40 7.74 2.31
C LEU A 65 10.93 7.73 3.77
N PHE A 66 11.72 8.29 4.69
CA PHE A 66 11.31 8.42 6.09
C PHE A 66 10.06 9.29 6.26
N LYS A 67 10.00 10.44 5.58
CA LYS A 67 8.82 11.31 5.61
C LYS A 67 7.56 10.64 5.08
N TRP A 68 7.69 9.85 4.00
CA TRP A 68 6.58 9.04 3.50
C TRP A 68 6.14 7.99 4.52
N PHE A 69 7.08 7.33 5.21
CA PHE A 69 6.74 6.35 6.25
C PHE A 69 6.02 6.99 7.44
N GLU A 70 6.45 8.17 7.88
CA GLU A 70 5.73 8.91 8.91
C GLU A 70 4.33 9.34 8.45
N ALA A 71 4.19 9.78 7.19
CA ALA A 71 2.90 10.17 6.64
C ALA A 71 1.92 8.98 6.55
N LEU A 72 2.42 7.76 6.30
CA LEU A 72 1.64 6.52 6.42
C LEU A 72 1.15 6.32 7.86
N GLN A 73 2.02 6.52 8.86
CA GLN A 73 1.62 6.40 10.28
C GLN A 73 0.59 7.46 10.70
N ARG A 74 0.66 8.64 10.07
CA ARG A 74 -0.31 9.73 10.26
C ARG A 74 -1.59 9.58 9.42
N ASN A 75 -1.73 8.50 8.65
CA ASN A 75 -2.86 8.23 7.75
C ASN A 75 -3.07 9.34 6.69
N GLU A 76 -2.00 9.96 6.20
CA GLU A 76 -2.11 10.99 5.17
C GLU A 76 -2.47 10.37 3.81
N LEU A 77 -3.48 10.93 3.12
CA LEU A 77 -4.01 10.37 1.87
C LEU A 77 -2.93 10.19 0.79
N TRP A 78 -2.06 11.18 0.59
CA TRP A 78 -1.01 11.11 -0.44
C TRP A 78 -0.04 9.95 -0.18
N ALA A 79 0.20 9.60 1.08
CA ALA A 79 1.11 8.51 1.43
C ALA A 79 0.52 7.16 1.03
N TYR A 80 -0.80 6.97 1.23
CA TYR A 80 -1.52 5.82 0.72
C TYR A 80 -1.60 5.79 -0.80
N GLN A 81 -1.74 6.95 -1.46
CA GLN A 81 -1.75 7.00 -2.92
C GLN A 81 -0.39 6.61 -3.51
N ILE A 82 0.74 7.03 -2.90
CA ILE A 82 2.05 6.50 -3.28
C ILE A 82 2.07 4.98 -3.09
N PHE A 83 1.68 4.48 -1.91
CA PHE A 83 1.69 3.05 -1.61
C PHE A 83 0.84 2.23 -2.58
N ASP A 84 -0.35 2.71 -2.95
CA ASP A 84 -1.25 2.06 -3.90
C ASP A 84 -0.70 2.06 -5.33
N SER A 85 0.06 3.11 -5.70
CA SER A 85 0.73 3.21 -7.00
C SER A 85 1.97 2.33 -7.14
N MET A 86 2.50 1.77 -6.04
CA MET A 86 3.66 0.87 -6.08
C MET A 86 3.31 -0.50 -6.68
N GLY A 87 4.35 -1.24 -7.07
CA GLY A 87 4.21 -2.63 -7.53
C GLY A 87 3.51 -3.51 -6.50
N LYS A 88 2.27 -3.92 -6.79
CA LYS A 88 1.51 -4.91 -6.00
C LYS A 88 2.06 -6.31 -6.25
N LEU A 89 1.71 -7.27 -5.38
CA LEU A 89 2.04 -8.68 -5.59
C LEU A 89 1.48 -9.14 -6.95
N PRO A 90 2.34 -9.56 -7.91
CA PRO A 90 1.87 -10.02 -9.21
C PRO A 90 1.13 -11.36 -9.06
N SER A 91 0.07 -11.53 -9.84
CA SER A 91 -0.47 -12.86 -10.11
C SER A 91 0.58 -13.70 -10.85
N GLY A 92 0.67 -15.00 -10.55
CA GLY A 92 1.68 -15.88 -11.14
C GLY A 92 2.98 -15.94 -10.35
N LEU A 93 2.98 -15.54 -9.08
CA LEU A 93 4.13 -15.76 -8.17
C LEU A 93 4.53 -17.25 -8.11
N SER A 94 3.55 -18.16 -8.12
CA SER A 94 3.76 -19.62 -8.22
C SER A 94 4.45 -20.04 -9.53
N ASP A 95 4.27 -19.24 -10.57
CA ASP A 95 4.80 -19.46 -11.91
C ASP A 95 6.12 -18.68 -12.12
N GLY A 96 6.68 -18.10 -11.05
CA GLY A 96 7.94 -17.37 -11.07
C GLY A 96 7.84 -15.91 -11.53
N VAL A 97 6.63 -15.36 -11.66
CA VAL A 97 6.45 -13.93 -11.95
C VAL A 97 6.74 -13.12 -10.69
N ILE A 98 7.84 -12.38 -10.69
CA ILE A 98 8.29 -11.57 -9.54
C ILE A 98 8.24 -10.06 -9.79
N THR A 99 7.90 -9.64 -11.00
CA THR A 99 7.93 -8.22 -11.38
C THR A 99 6.52 -7.65 -11.50
N SER A 100 6.32 -6.50 -10.86
CA SER A 100 5.13 -5.67 -10.93
C SER A 100 5.61 -4.25 -10.73
N PHE A 101 5.45 -3.39 -11.74
CA PHE A 101 6.03 -2.05 -11.72
C PHE A 101 5.12 -1.00 -11.10
N GLY A 102 3.88 -1.37 -10.75
CA GLY A 102 2.89 -0.45 -10.21
C GLY A 102 2.22 0.41 -11.28
N ASP A 103 1.39 1.34 -10.83
CA ASP A 103 0.62 2.25 -11.69
C ASP A 103 1.45 3.49 -12.01
N TYR A 104 1.84 3.62 -13.29
CA TYR A 104 2.67 4.70 -13.79
C TYR A 104 2.01 6.08 -13.62
N ASP A 105 0.78 6.21 -14.10
CA ASP A 105 0.07 7.49 -14.14
C ASP A 105 -0.31 7.95 -12.72
N GLN A 106 -0.78 7.00 -11.89
CA GLN A 106 -1.09 7.29 -10.50
C GLN A 106 0.18 7.71 -9.75
N CYS A 107 1.30 7.01 -9.92
CA CYS A 107 2.55 7.36 -9.23
C CYS A 107 2.96 8.81 -9.52
N LEU A 108 2.95 9.22 -10.79
CA LEU A 108 3.35 10.57 -11.19
C LEU A 108 2.36 11.66 -10.77
N ALA A 109 1.08 11.33 -10.57
CA ALA A 109 0.06 12.28 -10.14
C ALA A 109 0.16 12.64 -8.64
N VAL A 110 0.82 11.81 -7.82
CA VAL A 110 0.85 12.00 -6.36
C VAL A 110 1.89 13.03 -5.94
N LYS A 111 1.48 13.93 -5.05
CA LYS A 111 2.33 14.90 -4.37
C LYS A 111 1.93 15.05 -2.91
N SER A 112 2.90 15.25 -2.02
CA SER A 112 2.61 15.59 -0.64
C SER A 112 1.90 16.93 -0.55
N GLY A 113 1.03 17.10 0.45
CA GLY A 113 0.45 18.40 0.75
C GLY A 113 1.54 19.44 1.07
N PRO A 114 1.24 20.75 0.95
CA PRO A 114 2.16 21.79 1.40
C PRO A 114 2.33 21.66 2.92
N GLN A 115 3.50 21.21 3.35
CA GLN A 115 3.90 21.23 4.75
C GLN A 115 4.75 22.48 4.99
N MET A 116 4.45 23.22 6.06
CA MET A 116 5.28 24.36 6.46
C MET A 116 6.73 23.91 6.63
N ASN A 117 7.65 24.58 5.94
CA ASN A 117 9.10 24.38 6.03
C ASN A 117 9.64 23.03 5.52
N THR A 118 8.89 22.27 4.72
CA THR A 118 9.43 21.05 4.09
C THR A 118 9.21 21.06 2.57
N LYS A 119 10.16 20.45 1.85
CA LYS A 119 10.07 20.30 0.39
C LYS A 119 8.94 19.33 0.05
N THR A 120 8.10 19.69 -0.91
CA THR A 120 7.06 18.80 -1.45
C THR A 120 7.69 17.52 -2.01
N ILE A 121 7.13 16.38 -1.61
CA ILE A 121 7.49 15.06 -2.14
C ILE A 121 6.61 14.79 -3.35
N TYR A 122 7.22 14.31 -4.43
CA TYR A 122 6.53 13.90 -5.66
C TYR A 122 6.76 12.42 -5.88
N GLY A 123 5.75 11.73 -6.40
CA GLY A 123 5.97 10.39 -6.92
C GLY A 123 6.96 10.42 -8.08
N LYS A 124 7.82 9.40 -8.14
CA LYS A 124 8.85 9.24 -9.15
C LYS A 124 8.79 7.84 -9.72
N TYR A 125 8.72 7.74 -11.04
CA TYR A 125 8.71 6.48 -11.74
C TYR A 125 9.96 6.33 -12.61
N CYS A 126 10.66 5.22 -12.47
CA CYS A 126 11.86 4.93 -13.23
C CYS A 126 11.50 4.14 -14.49
N LEU A 127 11.77 4.71 -15.66
CA LEU A 127 11.65 4.02 -16.94
C LEU A 127 13.04 3.57 -17.41
N VAL A 128 13.12 2.35 -17.95
CA VAL A 128 14.32 1.90 -18.67
C VAL A 128 14.35 2.64 -20.02
N LYS A 129 15.49 3.22 -20.36
CA LYS A 129 15.65 3.88 -21.66
C LYS A 129 15.69 2.82 -22.78
N PRO A 130 14.82 2.87 -23.79
CA PRO A 130 14.92 1.98 -24.95
C PRO A 130 16.19 2.33 -25.77
N PHE A 131 16.81 1.29 -26.32
CA PHE A 131 18.05 1.35 -27.10
C PHE A 131 17.85 2.00 -28.46
#